data_AF-A0A4R5EEW5-F1
#
_entry.id   AF-A0A4R5EEW5-F1
#
_cell.length_a   1.000
_cell.length_b   1.000
_cell.length_c   1.000
_cell.angle_alpha   90.00
_cell.angle_beta   90.00
_cell.angle_gamma   90.00
#
_symmetry.space_group_name_H-M   'P 1'
#
loop_
_entity.id
_entity.type
_entity.pdbx_description
1 polymer ?
#
loop_
_entity_poly.entity_id
_entity_poly.type
_entity_poly.pdbx_seq_one_letter_code
_entity_poly.pdbx_strand_id
1 'polypeptide(L)'
;MATGLAAAALLGLLTLLATARHGRRRHRPEKEHPESLTAVLGPGDEEYLAWLADHHWPGDEYLDLEYEWLEELDLPDPGAHYVSPLCPHCNLRREDVWPCPSCGRLLHSSCGHGMRRRRVDRPYRTHGADSEAVTGEWVCTGCTSVVGLDVDHGDETDGRLH
;
A
#
# COMPACT_ATOMS: atom_id res chain seq x y z
N MET A 1 9.52 61.22 21.62
CA MET A 1 9.40 60.39 22.85
C MET A 1 8.54 59.14 22.63
N ALA A 2 7.39 59.22 21.96
CA ALA A 2 6.49 58.06 21.76
C ALA A 2 6.98 56.98 20.77
N THR A 3 7.84 57.32 19.82
CA THR A 3 8.35 56.39 18.79
C THR A 3 9.40 55.39 19.31
N GLY A 4 10.16 55.75 20.35
CA GLY A 4 11.18 54.89 20.93
C GLY A 4 10.61 53.70 21.71
N LEU A 5 9.48 53.90 22.39
CA LEU A 5 8.81 52.85 23.17
C LEU A 5 8.16 51.79 22.28
N ALA A 6 7.59 52.21 21.14
CA ALA A 6 7.02 51.28 20.16
C ALA A 6 8.09 50.37 19.53
N ALA A 7 9.27 50.91 19.22
CA ALA A 7 10.38 50.14 18.66
C ALA A 7 10.94 49.12 19.68
N ALA A 8 11.07 49.50 20.95
CA ALA A 8 11.52 48.59 22.02
C ALA A 8 10.53 47.46 22.27
N ALA A 9 9.22 47.75 22.25
CA ALA A 9 8.17 46.73 22.39
C ALA A 9 8.17 45.73 21.22
N LEU A 10 8.35 46.20 19.99
CA LEU A 10 8.45 45.36 18.80
C LEU A 10 9.70 44.46 18.84
N LEU A 11 10.86 45.01 19.25
CA LEU A 11 12.08 44.22 19.40
C LEU A 11 11.95 43.14 20.50
N GLY A 12 11.31 43.48 21.62
CA GLY A 12 11.00 42.52 22.69
C GLY A 12 10.07 41.39 22.24
N LEU A 13 9.02 41.73 21.47
CA LEU A 13 8.09 40.74 20.91
C LEU A 13 8.78 39.81 19.89
N LEU A 14 9.62 40.37 19.02
CA LEU A 14 10.35 39.59 18.01
C LEU A 14 11.37 38.64 18.64
N THR A 15 12.05 39.07 19.70
CA THR A 15 13.01 38.21 20.43
C THR A 15 12.31 37.09 21.21
N LEU A 16 11.15 37.36 21.84
CA LEU A 16 10.30 36.33 22.46
C LEU A 16 9.80 35.30 21.44
N LEU A 17 9.39 35.75 20.25
CA LEU A 17 8.93 34.84 19.19
C LEU A 17 10.07 34.01 18.60
N ALA A 18 11.29 34.55 18.52
CA ALA A 18 12.46 33.83 18.05
C ALA A 18 12.90 32.73 19.04
N THR A 19 12.92 33.02 20.35
CA THR A 19 13.27 32.02 21.37
C THR A 19 12.21 30.93 21.50
N ALA A 20 10.92 31.28 21.42
CA ALA A 20 9.84 30.29 21.41
C ALA A 20 9.90 29.35 20.19
N ARG A 21 10.32 29.86 19.02
CA ARG A 21 10.55 29.03 17.82
C ARG A 21 11.79 28.15 17.94
N HIS A 22 12.84 28.60 18.60
CA HIS A 22 14.06 27.81 18.78
C HIS A 22 13.88 26.68 19.81
N GLY A 23 13.13 26.90 20.89
CA GLY A 23 12.79 25.86 21.86
C GLY A 23 11.91 24.73 21.29
N ARG A 24 11.18 24.99 20.19
CA ARG A 24 10.41 23.97 19.45
C ARG A 24 11.26 23.14 18.48
N ARG A 25 12.53 23.48 18.22
CA ARG A 25 13.49 22.54 17.62
C ARG A 25 14.01 21.60 18.71
N ARG A 26 13.08 20.83 19.30
CA ARG A 26 13.47 19.54 19.87
C ARG A 26 14.02 18.70 18.72
N HIS A 27 15.12 18.01 19.03
CA HIS A 27 15.75 16.95 18.27
C HIS A 27 14.75 16.30 17.30
N ARG A 28 14.91 16.57 16.00
CA ARG A 28 14.25 15.76 14.98
C ARG A 28 14.97 14.41 15.05
N PRO A 29 14.35 13.31 15.48
CA PRO A 29 14.95 12.01 15.24
C PRO A 29 15.19 11.90 13.73
N GLU A 30 16.33 11.31 13.38
CA GLU A 30 16.68 11.01 12.00
C GLU A 30 15.47 10.37 11.31
N LYS A 31 15.32 10.70 10.03
CA LYS A 31 14.29 10.12 9.17
C LYS A 31 14.61 8.62 9.01
N GLU A 32 14.24 7.80 9.97
CA GLU A 32 13.80 6.43 9.69
C GLU A 32 12.47 6.59 8.96
N HIS A 33 12.47 6.25 7.66
CA HIS A 33 11.22 5.99 6.96
C HIS A 33 10.49 4.88 7.72
N PRO A 34 9.16 4.96 7.88
CA PRO A 34 8.45 4.10 8.82
C PRO A 34 8.74 2.62 8.50
N GLU A 35 9.24 1.93 9.53
CA GLU A 35 9.30 0.48 9.59
C GLU A 35 7.96 -0.08 9.10
N SER A 36 7.98 -0.77 7.95
CA SER A 36 6.92 -1.61 7.38
C SER A 36 5.46 -1.11 7.42
N LEU A 37 4.78 -1.15 6.26
CA LEU A 37 3.30 -1.08 6.16
C LEU A 37 2.55 -2.18 6.95
N THR A 38 3.28 -3.10 7.58
CA THR A 38 2.76 -4.20 8.42
C THR A 38 3.23 -4.14 9.87
N ALA A 39 3.77 -3.01 10.34
CA ALA A 39 4.14 -2.86 11.74
C ALA A 39 2.91 -3.12 12.62
N VAL A 40 3.02 -4.12 13.51
CA VAL A 40 1.97 -4.43 14.50
C VAL A 40 1.89 -3.25 15.46
N LEU A 41 0.78 -2.53 15.41
CA LEU A 41 0.56 -1.37 16.26
C LEU A 41 0.25 -1.81 17.69
N GLY A 42 0.65 -0.98 18.66
CA GLY A 42 0.17 -1.13 20.02
C GLY A 42 -1.31 -0.72 20.11
N PRO A 43 -2.10 -1.26 21.05
CA PRO A 43 -3.53 -0.94 21.18
C PRO A 43 -3.83 0.56 21.31
N GLY A 44 -2.95 1.31 21.99
CA GLY A 44 -3.11 2.77 22.14
C GLY A 44 -2.80 3.56 20.87
N ASP A 45 -1.90 3.04 20.02
CA ASP A 45 -1.59 3.65 18.72
C ASP A 45 -2.73 3.39 17.74
N GLU A 46 -3.32 2.19 17.77
CA GLU A 46 -4.54 1.86 17.00
C GLU A 46 -5.70 2.78 17.38
N GLU A 47 -5.99 2.94 18.68
CA GLU A 47 -7.03 3.85 19.15
C GLU A 47 -6.77 5.31 18.75
N TYR A 48 -5.52 5.76 18.83
CA TYR A 48 -5.15 7.12 18.42
C TYR A 48 -5.34 7.33 16.92
N LEU A 49 -4.94 6.36 16.09
CA LEU A 49 -5.10 6.43 14.64
C LEU A 49 -6.58 6.33 14.24
N ALA A 50 -7.37 5.48 14.88
CA ALA A 50 -8.81 5.39 14.67
C ALA A 50 -9.50 6.72 15.01
N TRP A 51 -9.14 7.34 16.15
CA TRP A 51 -9.61 8.67 16.52
C TRP A 51 -9.18 9.74 15.51
N LEU A 52 -7.94 9.67 15.03
CA LEU A 52 -7.41 10.64 14.07
C LEU A 52 -8.14 10.53 12.72
N ALA A 53 -8.46 9.32 12.28
CA ALA A 53 -9.25 9.07 11.08
C ALA A 53 -10.67 9.65 11.21
N ASP A 54 -11.38 9.33 12.31
CA ASP A 54 -12.72 9.87 12.60
C ASP A 54 -12.73 11.41 12.62
N HIS A 55 -11.69 12.02 13.22
CA HIS A 55 -11.60 13.47 13.32
C HIS A 55 -11.32 14.17 11.98
N HIS A 56 -10.43 13.60 11.16
CA HIS A 56 -9.99 14.25 9.93
C HIS A 56 -10.84 13.91 8.71
N TRP A 57 -11.64 12.85 8.81
CA TRP A 57 -12.45 12.37 7.71
C TRP A 57 -13.91 12.12 8.15
N PRO A 58 -14.60 13.15 8.66
CA PRO A 58 -16.00 13.00 9.06
C PRO A 58 -16.87 12.76 7.82
N GLY A 59 -17.51 11.58 7.76
CA GLY A 59 -18.28 11.14 6.59
C GLY A 59 -17.39 10.47 5.55
N ASP A 60 -16.66 9.42 5.94
CA ASP A 60 -15.86 8.64 5.02
C ASP A 60 -16.74 7.90 4.03
N GLU A 61 -16.89 8.48 2.84
CA GLU A 61 -17.66 7.92 1.72
C GLU A 61 -17.23 6.48 1.38
N TYR A 62 -15.98 6.08 1.67
CA TYR A 62 -15.50 4.71 1.47
C TYR A 62 -15.96 3.76 2.56
N LEU A 63 -16.02 4.23 3.82
CA LEU A 63 -16.50 3.45 4.95
C LEU A 63 -18.01 3.25 4.86
N ASP A 64 -18.74 4.30 4.46
CA ASP A 64 -20.18 4.23 4.18
C ASP A 64 -20.48 3.24 3.05
N LEU A 65 -19.67 3.25 1.97
CA LEU A 65 -19.77 2.29 0.87
C LEU A 65 -19.45 0.86 1.34
N GLU A 66 -18.48 0.67 2.23
CA GLU A 66 -18.17 -0.63 2.83
C GLU A 66 -19.35 -1.14 3.68
N TYR A 67 -19.98 -0.28 4.48
CA TYR A 67 -21.20 -0.63 5.22
C TYR A 67 -22.36 -0.99 4.30
N GLU A 68 -22.60 -0.22 3.24
CA GLU A 68 -23.62 -0.52 2.23
C GLU A 68 -23.37 -1.88 1.56
N TRP A 69 -22.12 -2.19 1.22
CA TRP A 69 -21.75 -3.50 0.65
C TRP A 69 -21.95 -4.64 1.64
N LEU A 70 -21.61 -4.44 2.92
CA LEU A 70 -21.82 -5.45 3.96
C LEU A 70 -23.31 -5.73 4.18
N GLU A 71 -24.16 -4.69 4.17
CA GLU A 71 -25.61 -4.82 4.25
C GLU A 71 -26.22 -5.52 3.03
N GLU A 72 -25.76 -5.19 1.81
CA GLU A 72 -26.25 -5.83 0.57
C GLU A 72 -25.90 -7.32 0.51
N LEU A 73 -24.75 -7.72 1.06
CA LEU A 73 -24.23 -9.09 0.96
C LEU A 73 -24.68 -10.02 2.09
N ASP A 74 -25.40 -9.54 3.11
CA ASP A 74 -25.83 -10.30 4.31
C ASP A 74 -24.68 -11.12 4.93
N LEU A 75 -23.46 -10.56 4.91
CA LEU A 75 -22.26 -11.23 5.40
C LEU A 75 -22.14 -11.00 6.91
N PRO A 76 -22.16 -12.06 7.74
CA PRO A 76 -21.77 -11.92 9.13
C PRO A 76 -20.24 -11.80 9.20
N ASP A 77 -19.76 -10.78 9.91
CA ASP A 77 -18.35 -10.52 10.23
C ASP A 77 -17.49 -10.06 9.02
N PRO A 78 -16.87 -8.86 9.06
CA PRO A 78 -15.89 -8.43 8.04
C PRO A 78 -14.66 -9.37 7.93
N GLY A 79 -14.51 -10.32 8.87
CA GLY A 79 -13.57 -11.43 8.79
C GLY A 79 -14.04 -12.64 7.96
N ALA A 80 -15.19 -12.60 7.28
CA ALA A 80 -15.70 -13.70 6.45
C ALA A 80 -14.73 -14.02 5.30
N HIS A 81 -13.79 -14.91 5.60
CA HIS A 81 -12.64 -15.31 4.80
C HIS A 81 -13.03 -15.51 3.33
N TYR A 82 -12.46 -14.70 2.43
CA TYR A 82 -12.48 -15.01 1.00
C TYR A 82 -11.97 -16.44 0.79
N VAL A 83 -12.87 -17.36 0.46
CA VAL A 83 -12.51 -18.76 0.24
C VAL A 83 -11.91 -18.86 -1.16
N SER A 84 -10.58 -18.85 -1.23
CA SER A 84 -9.87 -19.01 -2.49
C SER A 84 -10.35 -20.26 -3.24
N PRO A 85 -10.63 -20.17 -4.55
CA PRO A 85 -11.11 -21.30 -5.34
C PRO A 85 -10.06 -22.42 -5.40
N LEU A 86 -10.54 -23.65 -5.59
CA LEU A 86 -9.67 -24.80 -5.81
C LEU A 86 -9.11 -24.75 -7.23
N CYS A 87 -7.79 -24.79 -7.39
CA CYS A 87 -7.19 -24.92 -8.72
C CYS A 87 -7.51 -26.33 -9.28
N PRO A 88 -8.09 -26.43 -10.49
CA PRO A 88 -8.48 -27.73 -11.07
C PRO A 88 -7.29 -28.59 -11.53
N HIS A 89 -6.08 -28.03 -11.55
CA HIS A 89 -4.88 -28.77 -11.96
C HIS A 89 -4.16 -29.45 -10.79
N CYS A 90 -3.86 -28.69 -9.74
CA CYS A 90 -3.11 -29.21 -8.58
C CYS A 90 -4.00 -29.49 -7.37
N ASN A 91 -5.30 -29.19 -7.43
CA ASN A 91 -6.28 -29.37 -6.36
C ASN A 91 -5.90 -28.66 -5.03
N LEU A 92 -5.18 -27.53 -5.12
CA LEU A 92 -4.84 -26.71 -3.97
C LEU A 92 -5.74 -25.46 -3.94
N ARG A 93 -6.17 -25.08 -2.73
CA ARG A 93 -6.69 -23.73 -2.46
C ARG A 93 -5.53 -22.88 -1.98
N ARG A 94 -5.28 -21.79 -2.68
CA ARG A 94 -4.24 -20.82 -2.35
C ARG A 94 -4.71 -19.43 -2.74
N GLU A 95 -4.18 -18.43 -2.06
CA GLU A 95 -4.47 -17.01 -2.31
C GLU A 95 -4.13 -16.59 -3.73
N ASP A 96 -3.22 -17.32 -4.38
CA ASP A 96 -2.83 -17.13 -5.77
C ASP A 96 -3.66 -17.97 -6.76
N VAL A 97 -4.90 -18.34 -6.40
CA VAL A 97 -5.90 -18.87 -7.35
C VAL A 97 -7.02 -17.84 -7.54
N TRP A 98 -7.22 -17.37 -8.78
CA TRP A 98 -8.21 -16.33 -9.08
C TRP A 98 -8.83 -16.50 -10.47
N PRO A 99 -10.03 -15.97 -10.73
CA PRO A 99 -10.61 -15.97 -12.07
C PRO A 99 -9.98 -14.89 -12.96
N CYS A 100 -9.78 -15.20 -14.25
CA CYS A 100 -9.37 -14.21 -15.23
C CYS A 100 -10.43 -13.10 -15.35
N PRO A 101 -10.08 -11.81 -15.21
CA PRO A 101 -11.05 -10.72 -15.22
C PRO A 101 -11.78 -10.58 -16.57
N SER A 102 -11.18 -11.05 -17.67
CA SER A 102 -11.77 -10.92 -19.01
C SER A 102 -12.67 -12.08 -19.41
N CYS A 103 -12.48 -13.28 -18.85
CA CYS A 103 -13.20 -14.49 -19.32
C CYS A 103 -13.60 -15.48 -18.22
N GLY A 104 -13.31 -15.19 -16.96
CA GLY A 104 -13.65 -16.03 -15.81
C GLY A 104 -12.85 -17.33 -15.66
N ARG A 105 -11.97 -17.67 -16.62
CA ARG A 105 -11.12 -18.88 -16.51
C ARG A 105 -10.26 -18.83 -15.25
N LEU A 106 -10.25 -19.90 -14.45
CA LEU A 106 -9.38 -19.98 -13.27
C LEU A 106 -7.90 -19.96 -13.64
N LEU A 107 -7.15 -19.18 -12.89
CA LEU A 107 -5.72 -18.91 -13.01
C LEU A 107 -5.05 -19.32 -11.69
N HIS A 108 -3.86 -19.90 -11.77
CA HIS A 108 -3.05 -20.22 -10.59
C HIS A 108 -1.57 -19.95 -10.91
N SER A 109 -0.96 -18.94 -10.29
CA SER A 109 0.43 -18.56 -10.62
C SER A 109 1.45 -19.61 -10.17
N SER A 110 1.31 -20.18 -8.97
CA SER A 110 2.27 -21.18 -8.46
C SER A 110 2.41 -22.40 -9.37
N CYS A 111 1.30 -22.91 -9.93
CA CYS A 111 1.33 -24.09 -10.81
C CYS A 111 1.20 -23.74 -12.30
N GLY A 112 1.08 -22.46 -12.66
CA GLY A 112 0.90 -21.99 -14.04
C GLY A 112 -0.45 -22.36 -14.68
N HIS A 113 -1.46 -22.78 -13.92
CA HIS A 113 -2.74 -23.17 -14.54
C HIS A 113 -3.43 -21.96 -15.18
N GLY A 114 -3.99 -22.16 -16.38
CA GLY A 114 -4.79 -21.16 -17.07
C GLY A 114 -4.00 -19.98 -17.66
N MET A 115 -2.69 -19.93 -17.47
CA MET A 115 -1.83 -18.83 -17.91
C MET A 115 -0.56 -19.36 -18.60
N ARG A 116 0.08 -18.50 -19.40
CA ARG A 116 1.39 -18.75 -20.00
C ARG A 116 2.24 -17.49 -19.93
N ARG A 117 3.55 -17.65 -19.79
CA ARG A 117 4.50 -16.54 -19.86
C ARG A 117 4.77 -16.16 -21.32
N ARG A 118 4.71 -14.86 -21.62
CA ARG A 118 5.15 -14.24 -22.87
C ARG A 118 6.30 -13.29 -22.55
N ARG A 119 7.48 -13.49 -23.15
CA ARG A 119 8.55 -12.50 -23.06
C ARG A 119 8.20 -11.26 -23.86
N VAL A 120 8.57 -10.10 -23.36
CA VAL A 120 8.38 -8.82 -24.06
C VAL A 120 9.68 -8.46 -24.79
N ASP A 121 9.57 -8.04 -26.05
CA ASP A 121 10.74 -7.76 -26.90
C ASP A 121 11.53 -6.53 -26.42
N ARG A 122 10.83 -5.57 -25.81
CA ARG A 122 11.41 -4.36 -25.24
C ARG A 122 10.92 -4.22 -23.81
N PRO A 123 11.78 -4.43 -22.81
CA PRO A 123 11.41 -4.20 -21.43
C PRO A 123 10.90 -2.78 -21.22
N TYR A 124 9.80 -2.66 -20.47
CA TYR A 124 9.14 -1.38 -20.21
C TYR A 124 8.86 -1.22 -18.72
N ARG A 125 8.53 0.01 -18.31
CA ARG A 125 8.24 0.35 -16.91
C ARG A 125 6.76 0.69 -16.79
N THR A 126 6.12 0.19 -15.75
CA THR A 126 4.75 0.57 -15.37
C THR A 126 4.80 1.60 -14.24
N HIS A 127 3.77 2.45 -14.16
CA HIS A 127 3.64 3.41 -13.08
C HIS A 127 3.25 2.65 -11.80
N GLY A 128 4.23 2.30 -10.97
CA GLY A 128 4.04 1.55 -9.72
C GLY A 128 5.00 0.38 -9.51
N ALA A 129 5.73 -0.05 -10.56
CA ALA A 129 6.88 -0.95 -10.39
C ALA A 129 8.13 -0.08 -10.15
N ASP A 130 8.48 0.11 -8.89
CA ASP A 130 9.62 0.93 -8.49
C ASP A 130 10.91 0.38 -9.08
N SER A 131 11.46 1.10 -10.07
CA SER A 131 12.73 0.84 -10.75
C SER A 131 12.88 -0.46 -11.59
N GLU A 132 12.04 -1.47 -11.38
CA GLU A 132 12.09 -2.77 -12.06
C GLU A 132 11.51 -2.71 -13.49
N ALA A 133 12.18 -3.36 -14.44
CA ALA A 133 11.73 -3.43 -15.82
C ALA A 133 10.88 -4.70 -16.02
N VAL A 134 9.70 -4.56 -16.64
CA VAL A 134 8.88 -5.70 -17.06
C VAL A 134 9.62 -6.44 -18.17
N THR A 135 9.96 -7.71 -17.94
CA THR A 135 10.64 -8.60 -18.91
C THR A 135 9.71 -9.66 -19.49
N GLY A 136 8.54 -9.84 -18.89
CA GLY A 136 7.52 -10.75 -19.39
C GLY A 136 6.12 -10.38 -18.91
N GLU A 137 5.15 -11.02 -19.54
CA GLU A 137 3.73 -10.90 -19.24
C GLU A 137 3.15 -12.30 -19.05
N TRP A 138 2.33 -12.45 -18.02
CA TRP A 138 1.48 -13.62 -17.87
C TRP A 138 0.19 -13.40 -18.66
N VAL A 139 -0.09 -14.31 -19.58
CA VAL A 139 -1.19 -14.21 -20.53
C VAL A 139 -2.18 -15.34 -20.29
N CYS A 140 -3.46 -15.01 -20.16
CA CYS A 140 -4.52 -16.00 -20.06
C CYS A 140 -4.55 -16.89 -21.32
N THR A 141 -4.63 -18.20 -21.13
CA THR A 141 -4.74 -19.17 -22.24
C THR A 141 -6.15 -19.27 -22.83
N GLY A 142 -7.16 -18.66 -22.19
CA GLY A 142 -8.54 -18.60 -22.69
C GLY A 142 -8.81 -17.42 -23.62
N CYS A 143 -8.52 -16.20 -23.16
CA CYS A 143 -8.89 -14.96 -23.86
C CYS A 143 -7.70 -14.09 -24.28
N THR A 144 -6.46 -14.53 -24.00
CA THR A 144 -5.23 -13.80 -24.34
C THR A 144 -5.02 -12.45 -23.66
N SER A 145 -5.81 -12.12 -22.64
CA SER A 145 -5.56 -10.94 -21.81
C SER A 145 -4.27 -11.10 -20.98
N VAL A 146 -3.59 -9.98 -20.74
CA VAL A 146 -2.49 -9.90 -19.77
C VAL A 146 -3.10 -9.90 -18.37
N VAL A 147 -2.65 -10.83 -17.53
CA VAL A 147 -3.20 -11.09 -16.18
C VAL A 147 -2.16 -10.97 -15.07
N GLY A 148 -0.91 -10.69 -15.44
CA GLY A 148 0.20 -10.47 -14.52
C GLY A 148 1.42 -10.00 -15.27
N LEU A 149 2.34 -9.35 -14.57
CA LEU A 149 3.61 -8.88 -15.09
C LEU A 149 4.74 -9.65 -14.43
N ASP A 150 5.79 -9.90 -15.21
CA ASP A 150 7.02 -10.53 -14.74
C ASP A 150 8.13 -9.49 -14.88
N VAL A 151 8.73 -9.13 -13.76
CA VAL A 151 9.67 -8.02 -13.62
C VAL A 151 11.06 -8.57 -13.33
N ASP A 152 12.08 -7.86 -13.80
CA ASP A 152 13.46 -8.18 -13.48
C ASP A 152 13.75 -7.74 -12.04
N HIS A 153 13.81 -8.70 -11.12
CA HIS A 153 14.10 -8.46 -9.70
C HIS A 153 15.57 -8.14 -9.42
N GLY A 154 16.41 -8.04 -10.46
CA GLY A 154 17.84 -7.98 -10.29
C GLY A 154 18.39 -9.33 -9.82
N ASP A 155 19.58 -9.65 -10.30
CA ASP A 155 20.31 -10.85 -9.87
C ASP A 155 20.64 -10.68 -8.37
N GLU A 156 19.78 -11.15 -7.46
CA GLU A 156 20.23 -11.54 -6.13
C GLU A 156 21.23 -12.67 -6.38
N THR A 157 22.51 -12.31 -6.39
CA THR A 157 23.62 -13.25 -6.55
C THR A 157 23.40 -14.40 -5.61
N ASP A 158 23.09 -15.56 -6.21
CA ASP A 158 23.01 -16.87 -5.61
C ASP A 158 24.07 -16.96 -4.51
N GLY A 159 23.60 -16.94 -3.25
CA GLY A 159 24.38 -17.22 -2.07
C GLY A 159 24.83 -18.67 -2.11
N ARG A 160 25.80 -18.96 -2.98
CA ARG A 160 26.51 -20.22 -3.08
C ARG A 160 27.29 -20.41 -1.79
N LEU A 161 26.63 -21.01 -0.81
CA LEU A 161 27.28 -21.66 0.31
C LEU A 161 28.17 -22.78 -0.26
N HIS A 162 29.46 -22.53 -0.26
CA HIS A 162 30.51 -23.54 -0.37
C HIS A 162 30.82 -24.10 1.02
#